data_AF-A0A9D5IF71-F1
#
_entry.id   AF-A0A9D5IF71-F1
#
_cell.length_a   1.000
_cell.length_b   1.000
_cell.length_c   1.000
_cell.angle_alpha   90.00
_cell.angle_beta   90.00
_cell.angle_gamma   90.00
#
_symmetry.space_group_name_H-M   'P 1'
#
loop_
_entity.id
_entity.type
_entity.pdbx_description
1 polymer ?
#
loop_
_entity_poly.entity_id
_entity_poly.type
_entity_poly.pdbx_seq_one_letter_code
_entity_poly.pdbx_strand_id
1 'polypeptide(L)'
;MQAFRGLTVAFAFFAGSFALHILGGATDEGWLFAIAVGLIYFAATGFPAIALIVGGLRSGGGRQAQLALGVGTVAGLVFTIGALWATNGRAFAWWEFVLAPALVSGTSAMLLGLYRRGRRRCPRPRAQVRSTLG
;
A
#
# COMPACT_ATOMS: atom_id res chain seq x y z
N MET A 1 3.01 6.26 -17.71
CA MET A 1 2.82 4.96 -17.02
C MET A 1 2.87 5.13 -15.50
N GLN A 2 2.12 6.06 -14.93
CA GLN A 2 2.22 6.37 -13.49
C GLN A 2 1.61 5.27 -12.62
N ALA A 3 0.49 4.68 -13.08
CA ALA A 3 -0.15 3.55 -12.42
C ALA A 3 0.78 2.33 -12.30
N PHE A 4 1.43 1.95 -13.40
CA PHE A 4 2.37 0.83 -13.42
C PHE A 4 3.53 1.08 -12.47
N ARG A 5 4.16 2.26 -12.52
CA ARG A 5 5.22 2.64 -11.58
C ARG A 5 4.77 2.52 -10.12
N GLY A 6 3.57 3.02 -9.79
CA GLY A 6 3.01 2.91 -8.44
C GLY A 6 2.83 1.46 -7.99
N LEU A 7 2.24 0.62 -8.84
CA LEU A 7 2.04 -0.80 -8.59
C LEU A 7 3.38 -1.54 -8.43
N THR A 8 4.36 -1.27 -9.29
CA THR A 8 5.69 -1.88 -9.23
C THR A 8 6.41 -1.53 -7.92
N VAL A 9 6.35 -0.26 -7.48
CA VAL A 9 7.00 0.13 -6.23
C VAL A 9 6.29 -0.47 -5.02
N ALA A 10 4.95 -0.48 -5.01
CA ALA A 10 4.18 -1.15 -3.95
C ALA A 10 4.51 -2.65 -3.87
N PHE A 11 4.61 -3.31 -5.03
CA PHE A 11 5.01 -4.72 -5.12
C PHE A 11 6.44 -4.94 -4.64
N ALA A 12 7.39 -4.11 -5.07
CA ALA A 12 8.78 -4.20 -4.61
C ALA A 12 8.90 -4.03 -3.09
N PHE A 13 8.11 -3.14 -2.50
CA PHE A 13 8.05 -2.96 -1.06
C PHE A 13 7.51 -4.20 -0.33
N PHE A 14 6.42 -4.78 -0.84
CA PHE A 14 5.90 -6.06 -0.33
C PHE A 14 6.92 -7.19 -0.47
N ALA A 15 7.51 -7.36 -1.66
CA ALA A 15 8.48 -8.41 -1.95
C ALA A 15 9.75 -8.27 -1.09
N GLY A 16 10.23 -7.05 -0.89
CA GLY A 16 11.36 -6.78 0.01
C GLY A 16 11.04 -7.12 1.48
N SER A 17 9.82 -6.80 1.93
CA SER A 17 9.35 -7.18 3.27
C SER A 17 9.25 -8.70 3.42
N PHE A 18 8.80 -9.39 2.38
CA PHE A 18 8.75 -10.85 2.34
C PHE A 18 10.14 -11.49 2.34
N ALA A 19 11.09 -10.94 1.57
CA ALA A 19 12.48 -11.39 1.60
C ALA A 19 13.07 -11.23 3.01
N LEU A 20 12.82 -10.09 3.66
CA LEU A 20 13.26 -9.85 5.04
C LEU A 20 12.69 -10.88 6.02
N HIS A 21 11.43 -11.29 5.83
CA HIS A 21 10.80 -12.34 6.63
C HIS A 21 11.49 -13.69 6.45
N ILE A 22 11.86 -14.06 5.22
CA ILE A 22 12.65 -15.27 4.95
C ILE A 22 14.02 -15.18 5.62
N LEU A 23 14.72 -14.05 5.48
CA LEU A 23 16.04 -13.86 6.10
C LEU A 23 15.96 -13.94 7.63
N GLY A 24 14.97 -13.30 8.25
CA GLY A 24 14.77 -13.35 9.70
C GLY A 24 14.45 -14.75 10.19
N GLY A 25 13.66 -15.52 9.44
CA GLY A 25 13.42 -16.93 9.74
C GLY A 25 14.66 -17.80 9.54
N ALA A 26 15.46 -17.55 8.52
CA ALA A 26 16.66 -18.34 8.22
C ALA A 26 17.85 -18.04 9.14
N THR A 27 17.88 -16.87 9.77
CA THR A 27 18.94 -16.43 10.69
C THR A 27 18.55 -16.54 12.16
N ASP A 28 17.35 -17.07 12.46
CA ASP A 28 16.76 -17.15 13.81
C ASP A 28 16.67 -15.78 14.55
N GLU A 29 16.71 -14.67 13.80
CA GLU A 29 16.60 -13.31 14.31
C GLU A 29 15.12 -12.93 14.51
N GLY A 30 14.55 -13.32 15.65
CA GLY A 30 13.12 -13.17 15.94
C GLY A 30 12.57 -11.74 15.83
N TRP A 31 13.37 -10.71 16.16
CA TRP A 31 12.95 -9.31 16.04
C TRP A 31 12.82 -8.86 14.57
N LEU A 32 13.75 -9.30 13.71
CA LEU A 32 13.76 -8.97 12.29
C LEU A 32 12.62 -9.67 11.57
N PHE A 33 12.36 -10.93 11.94
CA PHE A 33 11.18 -11.68 11.52
C PHE A 33 9.88 -10.95 11.89
N ALA A 34 9.73 -10.51 13.13
CA ALA A 34 8.52 -9.83 13.60
C ALA A 34 8.28 -8.49 12.87
N ILE A 35 9.33 -7.69 12.67
CA ILE A 35 9.24 -6.44 11.89
C ILE A 35 8.82 -6.75 10.46
N ALA A 36 9.41 -7.77 9.83
CA ALA A 36 9.08 -8.16 8.48
C ALA A 36 7.61 -8.58 8.34
N VAL A 37 7.08 -9.37 9.29
CA VAL A 37 5.65 -9.72 9.31
C VAL A 37 4.77 -8.47 9.42
N GLY A 38 5.12 -7.53 10.30
CA GLY A 38 4.42 -6.25 10.42
C GLY A 38 4.43 -5.46 9.10
N LEU A 39 5.57 -5.39 8.43
CA LEU A 39 5.72 -4.72 7.13
C LEU A 39 4.93 -5.42 6.02
N ILE A 40 4.89 -6.76 6.00
CA ILE A 40 4.08 -7.54 5.06
C ILE A 40 2.60 -7.19 5.23
N TYR A 41 2.09 -7.21 6.46
CA TYR A 41 0.70 -6.84 6.73
C TYR A 41 0.42 -5.41 6.28
N PHE A 42 1.27 -4.47 6.65
CA PHE A 42 1.12 -3.07 6.26
C PHE A 42 1.15 -2.87 4.74
N ALA A 43 2.08 -3.53 4.05
CA ALA A 43 2.21 -3.46 2.59
C ALA A 43 1.02 -4.12 1.88
N ALA A 44 0.54 -5.26 2.37
CA ALA A 44 -0.59 -6.00 1.80
C ALA A 44 -1.91 -5.24 1.96
N THR A 45 -2.22 -4.80 3.17
CA THR A 45 -3.49 -4.09 3.45
C THR A 45 -3.47 -2.66 2.92
N GLY A 46 -2.31 -2.01 2.91
CA GLY A 46 -2.10 -0.67 2.37
C GLY A 46 -1.85 -0.62 0.86
N PHE A 47 -1.75 -1.76 0.17
CA PHE A 47 -1.27 -1.86 -1.21
C PHE A 47 -1.93 -0.87 -2.19
N PRO A 48 -3.28 -0.75 -2.26
CA PRO A 48 -3.93 0.18 -3.18
C PRO A 48 -3.55 1.64 -2.92
N ALA A 49 -3.48 2.03 -1.64
CA ALA A 49 -3.11 3.39 -1.24
C ALA A 49 -1.64 3.69 -1.55
N ILE A 50 -0.73 2.75 -1.24
CA ILE A 50 0.71 2.90 -1.54
C ILE A 50 0.92 3.07 -3.05
N ALA A 51 0.31 2.20 -3.86
CA ALA A 51 0.40 2.28 -5.32
C ALA A 51 -0.10 3.62 -5.87
N LEU A 52 -1.22 4.13 -5.33
CA LEU A 52 -1.77 5.42 -5.73
C LEU A 52 -0.86 6.60 -5.32
N ILE A 53 -0.39 6.61 -4.07
CA ILE A 53 0.46 7.67 -3.51
C ILE A 53 1.79 7.77 -4.26
N VAL A 54 2.49 6.64 -4.44
CA VAL A 54 3.79 6.58 -5.12
C VAL A 54 3.65 6.79 -6.63
N GLY A 55 2.54 6.34 -7.20
CA GLY A 55 2.15 6.69 -8.57
C GLY A 55 1.97 8.20 -8.77
N GLY A 56 1.81 8.99 -7.70
CA GLY A 56 1.51 10.41 -7.76
C GLY A 56 0.08 10.70 -8.24
N LEU A 57 -0.79 9.70 -8.18
CA LEU A 57 -2.16 9.73 -8.70
C LEU A 57 -3.11 10.29 -7.64
N ARG A 58 -4.16 11.00 -8.07
CA ARG A 58 -5.25 11.42 -7.17
C ARG A 58 -6.34 10.35 -7.19
N SER A 59 -6.95 10.04 -6.05
CA SER A 59 -7.99 8.99 -5.94
C SER A 59 -9.24 9.26 -6.78
N GLY A 60 -9.50 10.51 -7.17
CA GLY A 60 -10.56 10.89 -8.13
C GLY A 60 -10.03 11.23 -9.53
N GLY A 61 -8.80 10.81 -9.85
CA GLY A 61 -8.20 11.01 -11.17
C GLY A 61 -8.79 10.05 -12.21
N GLY A 62 -8.49 10.30 -13.49
CA GLY A 62 -8.98 9.49 -14.62
C GLY A 62 -8.46 8.04 -14.61
N ARG A 63 -8.61 7.35 -15.76
CA ARG A 63 -8.40 5.90 -15.94
C ARG A 63 -7.17 5.29 -15.24
N GLN A 64 -6.03 5.99 -15.16
CA GLN A 64 -4.83 5.48 -14.49
C GLN A 64 -5.00 5.33 -12.97
N ALA A 65 -5.73 6.24 -12.31
CA ALA A 65 -6.00 6.12 -10.87
C ALA A 65 -6.93 4.95 -10.57
N GLN A 66 -7.97 4.78 -11.41
CA GLN A 66 -8.87 3.62 -11.33
C GLN A 66 -8.13 2.30 -11.55
N LEU A 67 -7.20 2.25 -12.52
CA LEU A 67 -6.37 1.07 -12.73
C LEU A 67 -5.47 0.76 -11.52
N ALA A 68 -4.79 1.76 -10.97
CA ALA A 68 -3.94 1.57 -9.80
C ALA A 68 -4.75 1.10 -8.57
N LEU A 69 -5.94 1.67 -8.35
CA LEU A 69 -6.83 1.27 -7.27
C LEU A 69 -7.42 -0.13 -7.50
N GLY A 70 -7.90 -0.43 -8.70
CA GLY A 70 -8.51 -1.71 -9.03
C GLY A 70 -7.52 -2.86 -8.91
N VAL A 71 -6.41 -2.78 -9.65
CA VAL A 71 -5.34 -3.79 -9.59
C VAL A 71 -4.76 -3.87 -8.18
N GLY A 72 -4.52 -2.71 -7.55
CA GLY A 72 -3.99 -2.67 -6.19
C GLY A 72 -4.92 -3.29 -5.15
N THR A 73 -6.24 -3.15 -5.31
CA THR A 73 -7.24 -3.77 -4.42
C THR A 73 -7.26 -5.28 -4.60
N VAL A 74 -7.28 -5.76 -5.84
CA VAL A 74 -7.24 -7.21 -6.10
C VAL A 74 -5.95 -7.82 -5.55
N ALA A 75 -4.80 -7.21 -5.83
CA ALA A 75 -3.51 -7.68 -5.31
C ALA A 75 -3.47 -7.62 -3.77
N GLY A 76 -3.88 -6.49 -3.18
CA GLY A 76 -3.93 -6.30 -1.73
C GLY A 76 -4.83 -7.32 -1.03
N LEU A 77 -5.98 -7.67 -1.62
CA LEU A 77 -6.87 -8.72 -1.11
C LEU A 77 -6.17 -10.09 -1.14
N VAL A 78 -5.58 -10.47 -2.27
CA VAL A 78 -4.87 -11.75 -2.41
C VAL A 78 -3.73 -11.84 -1.40
N PHE A 79 -2.91 -10.80 -1.26
CA PHE A 79 -1.80 -10.78 -0.29
C PHE A 79 -2.29 -10.80 1.16
N THR A 80 -3.37 -10.07 1.47
CA THR A 80 -3.93 -10.03 2.82
C THR A 80 -4.55 -11.38 3.20
N ILE A 81 -5.31 -12.00 2.29
CA ILE A 81 -5.85 -13.36 2.49
C ILE A 81 -4.69 -14.34 2.69
N GLY A 82 -3.66 -14.28 1.85
CA GLY A 82 -2.47 -15.13 2.00
C GLY A 82 -1.76 -14.96 3.34
N ALA A 83 -1.65 -13.73 3.84
CA ALA A 83 -1.11 -13.44 5.16
C ALA A 83 -1.99 -14.02 6.29
N LEU A 84 -3.30 -13.79 6.23
CA LEU A 84 -4.24 -14.33 7.22
C LEU A 84 -4.24 -15.86 7.23
N TRP A 85 -4.29 -16.50 6.07
CA TRP A 85 -4.18 -17.95 5.89
C TRP A 85 -2.87 -18.49 6.50
N ALA A 86 -1.74 -17.82 6.24
CA ALA A 86 -0.46 -18.21 6.80
C ALA A 86 -0.45 -18.11 8.33
N THR A 87 -1.05 -17.06 8.91
CA THR A 87 -1.18 -16.90 10.37
C THR A 87 -2.18 -17.88 11.00
N ASN A 88 -3.17 -18.35 10.23
CA ASN A 88 -4.16 -19.33 10.66
C ASN A 88 -3.65 -20.79 10.46
N GLY A 89 -2.34 -21.01 10.59
CA GLY A 89 -1.75 -22.34 10.45
C GLY A 89 -1.90 -22.97 9.06
N ARG A 90 -2.15 -22.17 8.01
CA ARG A 90 -2.41 -22.62 6.63
C ARG A 90 -3.74 -23.35 6.43
N ALA A 91 -4.70 -23.16 7.34
CA ALA A 91 -6.08 -23.56 7.12
C ALA A 91 -6.90 -22.35 6.65
N PHE A 92 -7.71 -22.51 5.61
CA PHE A 92 -8.64 -21.46 5.21
C PHE A 92 -9.82 -21.39 6.16
N ALA A 93 -10.14 -20.19 6.63
CA ALA A 93 -11.34 -19.91 7.40
C ALA A 93 -12.19 -18.81 6.74
N TRP A 94 -13.50 -18.91 6.88
CA TRP A 94 -14.45 -17.99 6.23
C TRP A 94 -14.23 -16.52 6.63
N TRP A 95 -13.76 -16.28 7.87
CA TRP A 95 -13.52 -14.95 8.39
C TRP A 95 -12.38 -14.23 7.66
N GLU A 96 -11.45 -14.95 7.03
CA GLU A 96 -10.34 -14.38 6.26
C GLU A 96 -10.85 -13.55 5.08
N PHE A 97 -11.89 -14.05 4.41
CA PHE A 97 -12.52 -13.40 3.27
C PHE A 97 -13.37 -12.18 3.65
N VAL A 98 -13.79 -12.09 4.91
CA VAL A 98 -14.51 -10.92 5.46
C VAL A 98 -13.52 -9.90 6.02
N LEU A 99 -12.49 -10.35 6.72
CA LEU A 99 -11.51 -9.49 7.36
C LEU A 99 -10.55 -8.86 6.35
N ALA A 100 -10.14 -9.57 5.31
CA ALA A 100 -9.26 -9.04 4.28
C ALA A 100 -9.79 -7.75 3.61
N PRO A 101 -11.03 -7.68 3.08
CA PRO A 101 -11.55 -6.44 2.52
C PRO A 101 -11.69 -5.34 3.56
N ALA A 102 -12.04 -5.66 4.81
CA ALA A 102 -12.11 -4.67 5.89
C ALA A 102 -10.72 -4.07 6.19
N LEU A 103 -9.68 -4.90 6.27
CA LEU A 103 -8.31 -4.46 6.49
C LEU A 103 -7.74 -3.68 5.31
N VAL A 104 -7.95 -4.15 4.08
CA VAL A 104 -7.48 -3.47 2.87
C VAL A 104 -8.12 -2.09 2.74
N SER A 105 -9.45 -2.02 2.88
CA SER A 105 -10.19 -0.75 2.80
C SER A 105 -9.83 0.19 3.96
N GLY A 106 -9.81 -0.31 5.19
CA GLY A 106 -9.49 0.47 6.39
C GLY A 106 -8.08 1.06 6.35
N THR A 107 -7.08 0.23 6.07
CA THR A 107 -5.67 0.68 5.98
C THR A 107 -5.48 1.64 4.81
N SER A 108 -6.05 1.34 3.64
CA SER A 108 -5.96 2.23 2.49
C SER A 108 -6.63 3.58 2.74
N ALA A 109 -7.82 3.60 3.36
CA ALA A 109 -8.52 4.83 3.72
C ALA A 109 -7.72 5.66 4.73
N MET A 110 -7.14 5.01 5.74
CA MET A 110 -6.28 5.65 6.73
C MET A 110 -5.06 6.30 6.06
N LEU A 111 -4.32 5.55 5.23
CA LEU A 111 -3.13 6.05 4.53
C LEU A 111 -3.45 7.24 3.61
N LEU A 112 -4.52 7.13 2.82
CA LEU A 112 -4.94 8.23 1.94
C LEU A 112 -5.41 9.44 2.76
N GLY A 113 -6.08 9.24 3.90
CA GLY A 113 -6.48 10.31 4.82
C GLY A 113 -5.28 11.07 5.38
N LEU A 114 -4.28 10.35 5.90
CA LEU A 114 -3.05 10.92 6.41
C LEU A 114 -2.28 11.68 5.33
N TYR A 115 -2.14 11.08 4.15
CA TYR A 115 -1.48 11.72 3.00
C TYR A 115 -2.15 13.03 2.58
N ARG A 116 -3.49 13.03 2.50
CA ARG A 116 -4.27 14.23 2.19
C ARG A 116 -4.12 15.31 3.26
N ARG A 117 -4.09 14.93 4.54
CA ARG A 117 -3.88 15.86 5.66
C ARG A 117 -2.50 16.51 5.59
N GLY A 118 -1.46 15.74 5.29
CA GLY A 118 -0.10 16.24 5.10
C GLY A 118 -0.01 17.27 3.96
N ARG A 119 -0.61 16.97 2.80
CA ARG A 119 -0.62 17.90 1.66
C ARG A 119 -1.36 19.22 1.93
N ARG A 120 -2.37 19.23 2.79
CA ARG A 120 -3.08 20.47 3.18
C ARG A 120 -2.24 21.37 4.07
N ARG A 121 -1.37 20.78 4.91
CA ARG A 121 -0.51 21.54 5.84
C ARG A 121 0.68 22.20 5.17
N CYS A 122 1.12 21.71 4.01
CA CYS A 122 2.14 22.36 3.19
C CYS A 122 1.57 22.67 1.79
N PRO A 123 0.75 23.74 1.65
CA PRO A 123 0.38 24.23 0.33
C PRO A 123 1.65 24.54 -0.44
N ARG A 124 1.80 24.00 -1.67
CA ARG A 124 2.88 24.43 -2.56
C ARG A 124 2.79 25.97 -2.68
N PRO A 125 3.90 26.71 -2.49
CA PRO A 125 3.88 28.14 -2.79
C PRO A 125 3.47 28.25 -4.25
N ARG A 126 2.32 28.90 -4.50
CA ARG A 126 1.94 29.28 -5.85
C ARG A 126 3.07 30.21 -6.31
N ALA A 127 3.85 29.77 -7.29
CA ALA A 127 4.67 30.69 -8.05
C ALA A 127 3.70 31.73 -8.63
N GLN A 128 3.61 32.90 -7.99
CA GLN A 128 3.09 34.10 -8.62
C GLN A 128 4.05 34.39 -9.77
N VAL A 129 3.78 33.83 -10.94
CA VAL A 129 4.26 34.43 -12.18
C VAL A 129 3.45 35.71 -12.33
N ARG A 130 3.93 36.76 -11.64
CA ARG A 130 3.48 38.12 -11.81
C ARG A 130 3.92 38.50 -13.22
N SER A 131 2.96 38.56 -14.13
CA SER A 131 3.11 39.24 -15.40
C SER A 131 3.62 40.65 -15.10
N THR A 132 4.91 40.88 -15.27
CA THR A 132 5.41 42.23 -15.46
C THR A 132 5.19 42.52 -16.93
N LEU A 133 4.10 43.25 -17.16
CA LEU A 133 3.86 44.03 -18.37
C LEU A 133 5.09 44.93 -18.62
N GLY A 134 5.52 44.95 -19.87
CA GLY A 134 6.55 45.81 -20.44
C GLY A 134 6.63 45.52 -21.92
#